data_AF-A0A523PTP8-F1
#
_entry.id   AF-A0A523PTP8-F1
#
_cell.length_a   1.000
_cell.length_b   1.000
_cell.length_c   1.000
_cell.angle_alpha   90.00
_cell.angle_beta   90.00
_cell.angle_gamma   90.00
#
_symmetry.space_group_name_H-M   'P 1'
#
loop_
_entity.id
_entity.type
_entity.pdbx_description
1 polymer ?
#
loop_
_entity_poly.entity_id
_entity_poly.type
_entity_poly.pdbx_seq_one_letter_code
_entity_poly.pdbx_strand_id
1 'polypeptide(L)' 'MVGGVLVITSEGQRMRFLTERDGPEAAMAWVERTLAIYRSALKSPASHASKEHYRPQFEESVSAFEEWLTETKGSMKRS' A
#
# COMPACT_ATOMS: atom_id res chain seq x y z
N MET A 1 -12.82 1.83 21.54
CA MET A 1 -11.39 1.53 21.31
C MET A 1 -11.28 0.83 19.96
N VAL A 2 -10.70 1.46 18.96
CA VAL A 2 -10.18 0.78 17.75
C VAL A 2 -9.03 1.62 17.23
N GLY A 3 -7.89 1.50 17.90
CA GLY A 3 -6.61 2.01 17.42
C GLY A 3 -5.90 0.88 16.69
N GLY A 4 -6.33 0.61 15.45
CA GLY A 4 -5.59 -0.28 14.55
C GLY A 4 -4.23 0.34 14.29
N VAL A 5 -3.19 -0.46 14.46
CA VAL A 5 -1.78 -0.09 14.37
C VAL A 5 -1.56 0.71 13.09
N LEU A 6 -1.30 2.01 13.24
CA LEU A 6 -0.73 2.80 12.16
C LEU A 6 0.69 2.26 11.99
N VAL A 7 0.85 1.38 11.02
CA VAL A 7 2.15 1.07 10.43
C VAL A 7 2.84 2.42 10.19
N ILE A 8 3.85 2.76 11.00
CA ILE A 8 4.57 4.03 10.93
C ILE A 8 5.56 3.96 9.76
N THR A 9 5.04 3.68 8.56
CA THR A 9 5.74 3.85 7.30
C THR A 9 5.10 5.02 6.56
N SER A 10 5.84 5.66 5.66
CA SER A 10 5.32 6.74 4.81
C SER A 10 4.04 6.32 4.08
N GLU A 11 3.96 5.07 3.65
CA GLU A 11 2.78 4.52 2.99
C GLU A 11 1.61 4.30 3.95
N GLY A 12 1.85 3.92 5.21
CA GLY A 12 0.82 3.85 6.25
C GLY A 12 0.10 5.19 6.47
N GLN A 13 0.87 6.28 6.55
CA GLN A 13 0.32 7.63 6.65
C GLN A 13 -0.47 8.03 5.39
N ARG A 14 0.03 7.65 4.21
CA ARG A 14 -0.64 7.92 2.93
C ARG A 14 -1.97 7.19 2.83
N MET A 15 -2.03 5.92 3.23
CA MET A 15 -3.25 5.12 3.22
C MET A 15 -4.29 5.70 4.17
N ARG A 16 -3.87 6.12 5.37
CA ARG A 16 -4.75 6.83 6.32
C ARG A 16 -5.32 8.10 5.70
N PHE A 17 -4.47 8.95 5.13
CA PHE A 17 -4.90 10.19 4.50
C PHE A 17 -5.90 9.96 3.36
N LEU A 18 -5.62 8.99 2.47
CA LEU A 18 -6.53 8.65 1.37
C LEU A 18 -7.86 8.11 1.88
N THR A 19 -7.84 7.30 2.93
CA THR A 19 -9.05 6.75 3.55
C THR A 19 -9.91 7.85 4.17
N GLU A 20 -9.29 8.79 4.90
CA GLU A 20 -9.98 9.93 5.53
C GLU A 20 -10.55 10.89 4.46
N ARG A 21 -9.85 11.07 3.34
CA ARG A 21 -10.24 12.02 2.27
C ARG A 21 -11.31 11.45 1.33
N ASP A 22 -11.11 10.25 0.82
CA ASP A 22 -11.89 9.69 -0.29
C ASP A 22 -12.79 8.51 0.13
N GLY A 23 -12.63 8.04 1.37
CA GLY A 23 -13.32 6.86 1.88
C GLY A 23 -12.54 5.55 1.64
N PRO A 24 -12.90 4.48 2.37
CA PRO A 24 -12.14 3.23 2.40
C PRO A 24 -12.13 2.50 1.05
N GLU A 25 -13.25 2.49 0.32
CA GLU A 25 -13.35 1.81 -0.98
C GLU A 25 -12.45 2.47 -2.03
N ALA A 26 -12.46 3.81 -2.10
CA ALA A 26 -11.62 4.57 -3.01
C ALA A 26 -10.13 4.42 -2.67
N ALA A 27 -9.79 4.45 -1.38
CA ALA A 27 -8.43 4.20 -0.92
C ALA A 27 -7.95 2.79 -1.30
N MET A 28 -8.78 1.76 -1.13
CA MET A 28 -8.48 0.39 -1.54
C MET A 28 -8.23 0.28 -3.04
N ALA A 29 -9.11 0.84 -3.88
CA ALA A 29 -8.94 0.84 -5.33
C ALA A 29 -7.64 1.54 -5.75
N TRP A 30 -7.27 2.62 -5.07
CA TRP A 30 -6.01 3.32 -5.27
C TRP A 30 -4.80 2.45 -4.90
N VAL A 31 -4.84 1.77 -3.75
CA VAL A 31 -3.75 0.89 -3.29
C VAL A 31 -3.58 -0.30 -4.23
N GLU A 32 -4.67 -0.94 -4.66
CA GLU A 32 -4.63 -2.06 -5.62
C GLU A 32 -4.01 -1.65 -6.95
N ARG A 33 -4.37 -0.47 -7.47
CA ARG A 33 -3.77 0.08 -8.69
C ARG A 33 -2.28 0.38 -8.52
N THR A 34 -1.90 0.96 -7.39
CA THR A 34 -0.50 1.32 -7.10
C THR A 34 0.37 0.07 -6.97
N LEU A 35 -0.13 -0.97 -6.30
CA LEU A 35 0.53 -2.27 -6.20
C LEU A 35 0.82 -2.88 -7.58
N ALA A 36 -0.14 -2.83 -8.51
CA ALA A 36 0.06 -3.33 -9.86
C ALA A 36 1.20 -2.57 -10.58
N ILE A 37 1.26 -1.25 -10.43
CA ILE A 37 2.32 -0.41 -11.00
C ILE A 37 3.68 -0.76 -10.38
N TYR A 38 3.77 -0.86 -9.05
CA TYR A 38 5.02 -1.13 -8.34
C TYR A 38 5.57 -2.53 -8.67
N ARG A 39 4.70 -3.55 -8.68
CA ARG A 39 5.07 -4.91 -9.10
C ARG A 39 5.53 -4.96 -10.55
N SER A 40 4.87 -4.22 -11.45
CA SER A 40 5.30 -4.12 -12.86
C SER A 40 6.65 -3.42 -12.99
N ALA A 41 6.88 -2.36 -12.20
CA ALA A 41 8.13 -1.62 -12.19
C ALA A 41 9.30 -2.47 -11.68
N LEU A 42 9.10 -3.26 -10.62
CA LEU A 42 10.11 -4.18 -10.07
C LEU A 42 10.49 -5.30 -11.05
N LYS A 43 9.56 -5.73 -11.91
CA LYS A 43 9.80 -6.76 -12.93
C LYS A 43 10.48 -6.23 -14.19
N SER A 44 10.47 -4.91 -14.41
CA SER A 44 11.06 -4.30 -15.59
C SER A 44 12.51 -3.88 -15.33
N PRO A 45 13.51 -4.52 -15.95
CA PRO A 45 14.93 -4.17 -15.76
C PRO A 45 15.30 -2.77 -16.30
N ALA A 46 14.42 -2.14 -17.10
CA ALA A 46 14.59 -0.76 -17.58
C ALA A 46 13.99 0.29 -16.61
N SER A 47 13.23 -0.14 -15.60
CA SER A 47 12.61 0.76 -14.63
C SER A 47 13.59 1.25 -13.57
N HIS A 48 13.42 2.47 -13.08
CA HIS A 48 14.19 2.94 -11.92
C HIS A 48 13.98 2.07 -10.68
N ALA A 49 12.83 1.42 -10.56
CA ALA A 49 12.49 0.54 -9.45
C ALA A 49 13.31 -0.77 -9.41
N SER A 50 13.88 -1.20 -10.54
CA SER A 50 14.73 -2.40 -10.60
C SER A 50 16.21 -2.11 -10.36
N LYS A 51 16.58 -0.83 -10.18
CA LYS A 51 17.93 -0.44 -9.77
C LYS A 51 18.14 -0.79 -8.31
N GLU A 52 19.32 -1.33 -8.00
CA GLU A 52 19.70 -1.90 -6.71
C GLU A 52 19.42 -0.96 -5.52
N HIS A 53 19.59 0.35 -5.71
CA HIS A 53 19.36 1.34 -4.65
C HIS A 53 17.87 1.61 -4.35
N TYR A 54 17.00 1.54 -5.36
CA TYR A 54 15.57 1.88 -5.21
C TYR A 54 14.70 0.66 -4.95
N ARG A 55 15.14 -0.51 -5.39
CA ARG A 55 14.41 -1.77 -5.26
C ARG A 55 13.92 -2.06 -3.83
N PRO A 56 14.73 -1.91 -2.76
CA PRO A 56 14.27 -2.16 -1.40
C PRO A 56 13.10 -1.27 -0.97
N GLN A 57 13.09 -0.01 -1.41
CA GLN A 57 12.02 0.95 -1.07
C GLN A 57 10.70 0.57 -1.76
N PHE A 58 10.77 0.06 -2.99
CA PHE A 58 9.60 -0.46 -3.70
C PHE A 58 9.08 -1.74 -3.06
N GLU A 59 9.97 -2.65 -2.65
CA GLU A 59 9.59 -3.89 -1.95
C GLU A 59 8.94 -3.59 -0.60
N GLU A 60 9.50 -2.67 0.19
CA GLU A 60 8.92 -2.21 1.46
C GLU A 60 7.51 -1.61 1.26
N SER A 61 7.35 -0.74 0.26
CA SER A 61 6.06 -0.14 -0.07
C SER A 61 5.02 -1.19 -0.47
N VAL A 62 5.44 -2.19 -1.27
CA VAL A 62 4.57 -3.30 -1.68
C VAL A 62 4.11 -4.10 -0.46
N SER A 63 5.02 -4.46 0.45
CA SER A 63 4.65 -5.17 1.67
C SER A 63 3.68 -4.37 2.54
N ALA A 64 3.92 -3.07 2.73
CA ALA A 64 3.02 -2.21 3.50
C ALA A 64 1.60 -2.13 2.90
N PHE A 65 1.50 -2.04 1.58
CA PHE A 65 0.20 -2.04 0.89
C PHE A 65 -0.54 -3.38 0.99
N GLU A 66 0.18 -4.51 0.90
CA GLU A 66 -0.40 -5.85 1.01
C GLU A 66 -0.93 -6.13 2.42
N GLU A 67 -0.19 -5.73 3.44
CA GLU A 67 -0.59 -5.83 4.85
C GLU A 67 -1.87 -5.02 5.09
N TRP A 68 -1.86 -3.74 4.71
CA TRP A 68 -3.02 -2.85 4.89
C TRP A 68 -4.28 -3.33 4.16
N LEU A 69 -4.15 -3.84 2.92
CA LEU A 69 -5.29 -4.42 2.20
C LEU A 69 -5.87 -5.64 2.93
N THR A 70 -5.01 -6.47 3.50
CA THR A 70 -5.43 -7.67 4.23
C THR A 70 -6.21 -7.29 5.49
N GLU A 71 -5.70 -6.33 6.26
CA GLU A 71 -6.36 -5.80 7.45
C GLU A 71 -7.70 -5.12 7.12
N THR A 72 -7.71 -4.27 6.09
CA THR A 72 -8.89 -3.50 5.69
C THR A 72 -10.01 -4.42 5.20
N LYS A 73 -9.68 -5.41 4.35
CA LYS A 73 -10.64 -6.44 3.89
C LYS A 73 -11.15 -7.30 5.05
N GLY A 74 -10.28 -7.62 6.02
CA GLY A 74 -10.67 -8.35 7.24
C GLY A 74 -11.58 -7.54 8.17
N SER A 75 -11.42 -6.21 8.23
CA SER A 75 -12.32 -5.31 8.93
C SER A 75 -13.71 -5.27 8.27
N MET A 76 -13.74 -5.12 6.94
CA MET A 76 -14.99 -4.99 6.17
C MET A 76 -15.84 -6.26 6.16
N LYS A 77 -15.24 -7.46 6.30
CA LYS A 77 -15.98 -8.73 6.43
C LYS A 77 -16.59 -8.95 7.82
N ARG A 78 -16.15 -8.22 8.84
CA ARG A 78 -16.59 -8.36 10.23
C ARG A 78 -17.58 -7.28 10.67
N SER A 79 -17.92 -6.35 9.76
CA SER A 79 -18.88 -5.28 9.96
C SER A 79 -20.18 -5.59 9.24
#